data_AF-A0A8H8WXE3-F1
#
_entry.id   AF-A0A8H8WXE3-F1
#
_cell.length_a   1.000
_cell.length_b   1.000
_cell.length_c   1.000
_cell.angle_alpha   90.00
_cell.angle_beta   90.00
_cell.angle_gamma   90.00
#
_symmetry.space_group_name_H-M   'P 1'
#
loop_
_entity.id
_entity.type
_entity.pdbx_description
1 polymer ?
#
loop_
_entity_poly.entity_id
_entity_poly.type
_entity_poly.pdbx_seq_one_letter_code
_entity_poly.pdbx_strand_id
1 'polypeptide(L)'
;MAKFSLSQALLHRPQVDEAKLDATTEEDIRAYQEEDGFDPEFEPKAVRVVPGPRDVRVRLGLTQREFAEALHIPLATIRNWEQGRTVPDAPARALLTVVAREPEAAFAALGTGVVPDDVDEAAKSPLSR
;
A
#
# COMPACT_ATOMS: atom_id res chain seq x y z
N MET A 1 3.60 -24.86 17.18
CA MET A 1 3.58 -23.42 16.84
C MET A 1 2.13 -22.96 16.82
N ALA A 2 1.74 -22.03 17.70
CA ALA A 2 0.37 -21.51 17.74
C ALA A 2 0.09 -20.69 16.47
N LYS A 3 -0.93 -21.08 15.70
CA LYS A 3 -1.40 -20.31 14.54
C LYS A 3 -2.36 -19.24 15.04
N PHE A 4 -1.88 -18.00 15.18
CA PHE A 4 -2.74 -16.85 15.42
C PHE A 4 -3.58 -16.60 14.15
N SER A 5 -4.91 -16.53 14.29
CA SER A 5 -5.76 -16.16 13.16
C SER A 5 -5.67 -14.66 12.88
N LEU A 6 -5.91 -14.24 11.64
CA LEU A 6 -5.97 -12.82 11.27
C LEU A 6 -7.02 -12.07 12.11
N SER A 7 -8.16 -12.71 12.38
CA SER A 7 -9.20 -12.16 13.26
C SER A 7 -8.70 -11.96 14.70
N GLN A 8 -7.89 -12.88 15.23
CA GLN A 8 -7.28 -12.73 16.55
C GLN A 8 -6.18 -11.66 16.56
N ALA A 9 -5.38 -11.56 15.51
CA ALA A 9 -4.35 -10.52 15.40
C ALA A 9 -4.97 -9.12 15.32
N LEU A 10 -6.07 -8.96 14.58
CA LEU A 10 -6.78 -7.66 14.47
C LEU A 10 -7.48 -7.23 15.77
N LEU A 11 -7.82 -8.16 16.65
CA LEU A 11 -8.38 -7.85 17.98
C LEU A 11 -7.31 -7.35 18.97
N HIS A 12 -6.03 -7.69 18.74
CA HIS A 12 -4.93 -7.26 19.58
C HIS A 12 -4.23 -6.09 18.90
N ARG A 13 -4.68 -4.86 19.21
CA ARG A 13 -3.93 -3.66 18.84
C ARG A 13 -2.49 -3.82 19.35
N PRO A 14 -1.46 -3.55 18.53
CA PRO A 14 -0.08 -3.61 19.00
C PRO A 14 0.07 -2.76 20.26
N GLN A 15 0.65 -3.35 21.30
CA GLN A 15 1.01 -2.61 22.51
C GLN A 15 2.22 -1.77 22.18
N VAL A 16 1.97 -0.52 21.81
CA VAL A 16 3.01 0.48 21.57
C VAL A 16 3.22 1.24 22.88
N ASP A 17 4.46 1.30 23.34
CA ASP A 17 4.84 2.16 24.45
C ASP A 17 5.08 3.58 23.90
N GLU A 18 4.01 4.38 23.89
CA GLU A 18 4.05 5.76 23.38
C GLU A 18 5.02 6.63 24.17
N ALA A 19 5.11 6.43 25.49
CA ALA A 19 6.03 7.17 26.35
C ALA A 19 7.49 6.89 25.99
N LYS A 20 7.82 5.63 25.65
CA LYS A 20 9.15 5.27 25.16
C LYS A 20 9.45 5.90 23.80
N LEU A 21 8.48 5.90 22.87
CA LEU A 21 8.66 6.53 21.56
C LEU A 21 8.94 8.03 21.70
N ASP A 22 8.12 8.74 22.48
CA ASP A 22 8.25 10.18 22.67
C ASP A 22 9.55 10.57 23.40
N ALA A 23 10.07 9.68 24.25
CA ALA A 23 11.33 9.88 24.96
C ALA A 23 12.57 9.53 24.11
N THR A 24 12.40 8.88 22.95
CA THR A 24 13.52 8.46 22.10
C THR A 24 14.10 9.68 21.40
N THR A 25 15.36 10.01 21.71
CA THR A 25 16.03 11.18 21.14
C THR A 25 16.66 10.86 19.79
N GLU A 26 17.05 11.90 19.05
CA GLU A 26 17.83 11.74 17.80
C GLU A 26 19.17 11.03 18.02
N GLU A 27 19.78 11.19 19.21
CA GLU A 27 21.01 10.49 19.57
C GLU A 27 20.76 8.99 19.79
N ASP A 28 19.66 8.64 20.46
CA ASP A 28 19.24 7.25 20.63
C ASP A 28 18.96 6.58 19.28
N ILE A 29 18.28 7.29 18.36
CA ILE A 29 18.00 6.79 17.00
C ILE A 29 19.29 6.47 16.25
N ARG A 30 20.26 7.39 16.27
CA ARG A 30 21.56 7.21 15.62
C ARG A 30 22.32 6.02 16.19
N ALA A 31 22.34 5.88 17.52
CA ALA A 31 23.00 4.77 18.19
C ALA A 31 22.40 3.41 17.80
N TYR A 32 21.06 3.32 17.72
CA TYR A 32 20.38 2.10 17.26
C TYR A 32 20.69 1.78 15.80
N GLN A 33 20.75 2.80 14.93
CA GLN A 33 21.15 2.60 13.53
C GLN A 33 22.56 2.03 13.42
N GLU A 34 23.52 2.57 14.16
CA GLU A 34 24.90 2.07 14.18
C GLU A 34 24.97 0.64 14.75
N GLU A 35 24.23 0.33 15.82
CA GLU A 35 24.13 -1.02 16.41
C GLU A 35 23.59 -2.05 15.40
N ASP A 36 22.57 -1.67 14.64
CA ASP A 36 21.97 -2.48 13.58
C ASP A 36 22.83 -2.55 12.29
N GLY A 37 23.97 -1.84 12.25
CA GLY A 37 24.89 -1.80 11.11
C GLY A 37 24.42 -0.93 9.94
N PHE A 38 23.51 0.00 10.19
CA PHE A 38 23.09 1.03 9.25
C PHE A 38 23.93 2.30 9.40
N ASP A 39 24.11 3.03 8.30
CA ASP A 39 24.74 4.34 8.29
C ASP A 39 23.71 5.40 8.76
N PRO A 40 23.92 6.07 9.91
CA PRO A 40 22.98 7.06 10.43
C PRO A 40 22.92 8.34 9.58
N GLU A 41 23.94 8.58 8.77
CA GLU A 41 23.98 9.70 7.81
C GLU A 41 23.45 9.29 6.43
N PHE A 42 22.90 8.07 6.29
CA PHE A 42 22.28 7.64 5.06
C PHE A 42 21.04 8.50 4.75
N GLU A 43 21.18 9.40 3.79
CA GLU A 43 20.04 10.07 3.19
C GLU A 43 19.36 9.11 2.20
N PRO A 44 18.13 8.65 2.47
CA PRO A 44 17.39 7.86 1.49
C PRO A 44 17.16 8.74 0.26
N LYS A 45 17.85 8.44 -0.84
CA LYS A 45 17.58 9.05 -2.14
C LYS A 45 16.08 8.91 -2.40
N ALA A 46 15.40 10.04 -2.62
CA ALA A 46 13.95 10.15 -2.77
C ALA A 46 13.32 8.86 -3.32
N VAL A 47 12.88 7.98 -2.41
CA VAL A 47 12.36 6.69 -2.78
C VAL A 47 11.01 6.98 -3.39
N ARG A 48 10.88 6.79 -4.71
CA ARG A 48 9.58 6.92 -5.36
C ARG A 48 8.73 5.75 -4.89
N VAL A 49 7.93 5.98 -3.85
CA VAL A 49 6.98 5.00 -3.32
C VAL A 49 5.97 4.71 -4.42
N VAL A 50 6.07 3.53 -5.01
CA VAL A 50 5.07 3.03 -5.95
C VAL A 50 3.98 2.37 -5.12
N PRO A 51 2.71 2.77 -5.27
CA PRO A 51 1.62 2.15 -4.53
C PRO A 51 1.51 0.67 -4.91
N GLY A 52 1.31 -0.18 -3.91
CA GLY A 52 1.14 -1.61 -4.13
C GLY A 52 -0.15 -1.90 -4.92
N PRO A 53 -0.16 -2.90 -5.82
CA PRO A 53 -1.35 -3.19 -6.63
C PRO A 53 -2.58 -3.54 -5.79
N ARG A 54 -2.39 -4.23 -4.67
CA ARG A 54 -3.47 -4.54 -3.71
C ARG A 54 -4.07 -3.26 -3.12
N ASP A 55 -3.23 -2.31 -2.75
CA ASP A 55 -3.65 -1.06 -2.09
C ASP A 55 -4.42 -0.18 -3.07
N VAL A 56 -3.94 -0.05 -4.30
CA VAL A 56 -4.65 0.64 -5.38
C VAL A 56 -6.01 -0.01 -5.61
N ARG A 57 -6.05 -1.33 -5.79
CA ARG A 57 -7.29 -2.06 -6.04
C ARG A 57 -8.31 -1.90 -4.92
N VAL A 58 -7.90 -2.12 -3.66
CA VAL A 58 -8.80 -2.05 -2.51
C VAL A 58 -9.35 -0.64 -2.33
N ARG A 59 -8.54 0.39 -2.55
CA ARG A 59 -9.01 1.79 -2.52
C ARG A 59 -10.06 2.10 -3.59
N LEU A 60 -10.02 1.40 -4.72
CA LEU A 60 -10.99 1.53 -5.81
C LEU A 60 -12.22 0.63 -5.63
N GLY A 61 -12.32 -0.14 -4.55
CA GLY A 61 -13.46 -1.04 -4.32
C GLY A 61 -13.53 -2.27 -5.24
N LEU A 62 -12.49 -2.51 -6.06
CA LEU A 62 -12.54 -3.54 -7.10
C LEU A 62 -12.13 -4.93 -6.58
N THR A 63 -12.80 -5.96 -7.09
CA THR A 63 -12.32 -7.34 -6.98
C THR A 63 -11.04 -7.55 -7.80
N GLN A 64 -10.28 -8.61 -7.51
CA GLN A 64 -9.07 -8.93 -8.30
C GLN A 64 -9.38 -9.11 -9.79
N ARG A 65 -10.57 -9.62 -10.13
CA ARG A 65 -10.99 -9.85 -11.52
C ARG A 65 -11.31 -8.53 -12.22
N GLU A 66 -12.12 -7.67 -11.60
CA GLU A 66 -12.45 -6.36 -12.16
C GLU A 66 -11.19 -5.51 -12.34
N PHE A 67 -10.27 -5.54 -11.38
CA PHE A 67 -9.00 -4.81 -11.50
C PHE A 67 -8.11 -5.35 -12.62
N ALA A 68 -8.06 -6.67 -12.80
CA ALA A 68 -7.35 -7.32 -13.88
C ALA A 68 -7.93 -6.91 -15.25
N GLU A 69 -9.25 -6.94 -15.38
CA GLU A 69 -9.99 -6.54 -16.58
C GLU A 69 -9.82 -5.04 -16.87
N ALA A 70 -9.94 -4.19 -15.86
CA ALA A 70 -9.81 -2.73 -15.99
C ALA A 70 -8.41 -2.30 -16.44
N LEU A 71 -7.37 -3.06 -16.11
CA LEU A 71 -5.98 -2.78 -16.49
C LEU A 71 -5.51 -3.55 -17.73
N HIS A 72 -6.34 -4.45 -18.29
CA HIS A 72 -5.94 -5.40 -19.34
C HIS A 72 -4.74 -6.28 -18.94
N ILE A 73 -4.67 -6.66 -17.66
CA ILE A 73 -3.61 -7.50 -17.10
C ILE A 73 -4.21 -8.86 -16.75
N PRO A 74 -3.56 -10.00 -17.09
CA PRO A 74 -4.06 -11.30 -16.70
C PRO A 74 -4.30 -11.42 -15.18
N LEU A 75 -5.44 -11.98 -14.77
CA LEU A 75 -5.77 -12.18 -13.35
C LEU A 75 -4.69 -12.93 -12.57
N ALA A 76 -4.01 -13.89 -13.21
CA ALA A 76 -2.90 -14.61 -12.61
C ALA A 76 -1.73 -13.67 -12.26
N THR A 77 -1.44 -12.67 -13.10
CA THR A 77 -0.41 -11.67 -12.86
C THR A 77 -0.76 -10.76 -11.68
N ILE A 78 -1.99 -10.24 -11.62
CA ILE A 78 -2.48 -9.47 -10.46
C ILE A 78 -2.34 -10.28 -9.17
N ARG A 79 -2.76 -11.54 -9.17
CA ARG A 79 -2.62 -12.43 -8.00
C ARG A 79 -1.17 -12.64 -7.59
N ASN A 80 -0.28 -12.88 -8.55
CA ASN A 80 1.15 -13.05 -8.27
C ASN A 80 1.76 -11.79 -7.64
N TRP A 81 1.38 -10.61 -8.12
CA TRP A 81 1.84 -9.34 -7.54
C TRP A 81 1.29 -9.10 -6.13
N GLU A 82 -0.02 -9.29 -5.92
CA GLU A 82 -0.63 -9.06 -4.60
C GLU A 82 -0.18 -10.07 -3.54
N GLN A 83 0.26 -11.25 -3.95
CA GLN A 83 0.85 -12.27 -3.07
C GLN A 83 2.37 -12.13 -2.91
N GLY A 84 3.01 -11.20 -3.62
CA GLY A 84 4.46 -11.01 -3.61
C GLY A 84 5.26 -12.13 -4.26
N ARG A 85 4.64 -13.00 -5.08
CA ARG A 85 5.35 -14.04 -5.84
C ARG A 85 6.24 -13.44 -6.93
N THR A 86 5.77 -12.34 -7.53
CA THR A 86 6.53 -11.52 -8.47
C THR A 86 6.24 -10.05 -8.15
N VAL A 87 7.07 -9.14 -8.66
CA VAL A 87 6.85 -7.69 -8.54
C VAL A 87 6.45 -7.08 -9.89
N PRO A 88 5.63 -6.01 -9.91
CA PRO A 88 5.35 -5.30 -11.14
C PRO A 88 6.63 -4.70 -11.73
N ASP A 89 6.79 -4.79 -13.04
CA ASP A 89 7.91 -4.19 -13.77
C ASP A 89 7.75 -2.66 -13.89
N ALA A 90 8.74 -1.99 -14.50
CA ALA A 90 8.73 -0.52 -14.53
C ALA A 90 7.47 0.09 -15.21
N PRO A 91 7.01 -0.41 -16.38
CA PRO A 91 5.75 0.05 -16.98
C PRO A 91 4.53 -0.20 -16.11
N ALA A 92 4.41 -1.40 -15.51
CA ALA A 92 3.28 -1.69 -14.62
C ALA A 92 3.26 -0.78 -13.39
N ARG A 93 4.43 -0.48 -12.80
CA ARG A 93 4.55 0.48 -11.69
C ARG A 93 4.13 1.89 -12.09
N ALA A 94 4.48 2.31 -13.30
CA ALA A 94 4.04 3.60 -13.84
C ALA A 94 2.51 3.64 -14.00
N LEU A 95 1.91 2.60 -14.59
CA LEU A 95 0.46 2.47 -14.73
C LEU A 95 -0.24 2.49 -13.37
N LEU A 96 0.22 1.70 -12.39
CA LEU A 96 -0.31 1.69 -11.03
C LEU A 96 -0.24 3.07 -10.37
N THR A 97 0.83 3.82 -10.62
CA THR A 97 0.97 5.20 -10.13
C THR A 97 -0.06 6.14 -10.74
N VAL A 98 -0.33 6.03 -12.05
CA VAL A 98 -1.35 6.84 -12.72
C VAL A 98 -2.74 6.47 -12.20
N VAL A 99 -3.08 5.18 -12.15
CA VAL A 99 -4.36 4.68 -11.66
C VAL A 99 -4.61 5.08 -10.20
N ALA A 100 -3.57 5.08 -9.36
CA ALA A 100 -3.69 5.50 -7.96
C ALA A 100 -3.96 7.00 -7.79
N ARG A 101 -3.63 7.83 -8.78
CA ARG A 101 -3.77 9.29 -8.74
C ARG A 101 -5.00 9.78 -9.48
N GLU A 102 -5.23 9.23 -10.67
CA GLU A 102 -6.25 9.66 -11.63
C GLU A 102 -7.01 8.44 -12.17
N PRO A 103 -7.76 7.69 -11.34
CA PRO A 103 -8.37 6.43 -11.73
C PRO A 103 -9.37 6.60 -12.88
N GLU A 104 -10.21 7.63 -12.84
CA GLU A 104 -11.20 7.92 -13.88
C GLU A 104 -10.55 8.17 -15.23
N ALA A 105 -9.55 9.05 -15.28
CA ALA A 105 -8.81 9.35 -16.51
C ALA A 105 -8.03 8.13 -17.01
N ALA A 106 -7.44 7.35 -16.11
CA ALA A 106 -6.72 6.14 -16.47
C ALA A 106 -7.64 5.10 -17.12
N PHE A 107 -8.79 4.79 -16.51
CA PHE A 107 -9.74 3.81 -17.04
C PHE A 107 -10.42 4.29 -18.32
N ALA A 108 -10.77 5.58 -18.41
CA ALA A 108 -11.25 6.18 -19.65
C ALA A 108 -10.22 6.03 -20.80
N ALA A 109 -8.94 6.28 -20.53
CA ALA A 109 -7.87 6.12 -21.51
C ALA A 109 -7.65 4.64 -21.90
N LEU A 110 -7.88 3.70 -20.98
CA LEU A 110 -7.82 2.26 -21.23
C LEU A 110 -9.09 1.71 -21.91
N GLY A 111 -10.12 2.54 -22.12
CA GLY A 111 -11.39 2.16 -22.72
C GLY A 111 -12.22 1.22 -21.84
N THR A 112 -12.01 1.23 -20.53
CA THR A 112 -12.73 0.35 -19.59
C THR A 112 -13.89 1.11 -18.96
N GLY A 113 -15.12 0.61 -19.18
CA GLY A 113 -16.34 1.13 -18.57
C GLY A 113 -16.53 0.74 -17.10
N VAL A 114 -15.44 0.35 -16.41
CA VAL A 114 -15.45 0.07 -14.98
C VAL A 114 -15.47 1.41 -14.26
N VAL A 115 -16.66 1.87 -13.93
CA VAL A 115 -16.85 2.98 -12.99
C VAL A 115 -16.58 2.38 -11.60
N PRO A 116 -15.59 2.85 -10.83
CA PRO A 116 -15.46 2.46 -9.44
C PRO A 116 -16.80 2.76 -8.75
N ASP A 117 -17.43 1.76 -8.14
CA ASP A 117 -18.65 1.97 -7.34
C ASP A 117 -18.41 3.13 -6.36
N ASP A 118 -19.14 4.23 -6.56
CA ASP A 118 -19.32 5.36 -5.65
C ASP A 118 -18.09 5.81 -4.83
N VAL A 119 -17.09 6.40 -5.50
CA VAL A 119 -15.98 7.11 -4.82
C VAL A 119 -16.42 8.39 -4.07
N ASP A 120 -17.73 8.67 -3.92
CA ASP A 120 -18.27 9.93 -3.36
C ASP A 120 -18.91 9.85 -1.95
N GLU A 121 -18.75 8.78 -1.16
CA GLU A 121 -19.32 8.78 0.21
C GLU A 121 -18.34 8.45 1.36
N ALA A 122 -17.25 7.71 1.14
CA ALA A 122 -16.36 7.30 2.24
C ALA A 122 -15.25 8.31 2.60
N ALA A 123 -15.00 9.33 1.78
CA ALA A 123 -13.94 10.33 2.03
C ALA A 123 -14.36 11.51 2.94
N LYS A 124 -15.61 11.54 3.42
CA LYS A 124 -16.16 12.62 4.28
C LYS A 124 -16.38 12.24 5.75
N SER A 125 -15.74 11.19 6.26
CA SER A 125 -15.77 10.93 7.70
C SER A 125 -14.51 11.52 8.37
N PRO A 126 -14.56 12.74 8.94
CA PRO A 126 -13.48 13.19 9.79
C PRO A 126 -13.50 12.31 11.04
N LEU A 127 -12.31 11.88 11.44
CA LEU A 127 -12.02 11.26 12.74
C LEU A 127 -12.96 11.81 13.83
N SER A 128 -13.95 11.00 14.22
CA SER A 128 -14.83 11.29 15.35
C SER A 128 -14.40 10.43 16.53
N ARG A 129 -13.72 11.11 17.46
CA ARG A 129 -13.50 10.84 18.90
C ARG A 129 -12.64 9.64 19.30
#